data_AF-A0A520D1V5-F1
#
_entry.id   AF-A0A520D1V5-F1
#
_cell.length_a   1.000
_cell.length_b   1.000
_cell.length_c   1.000
_cell.angle_alpha   90.00
_cell.angle_beta   90.00
_cell.angle_gamma   90.00
#
_symmetry.space_group_name_H-M   'P 1'
#
loop_
_entity.id
_entity.type
_entity.pdbx_description
1 polymer ?
#
loop_
_entity_poly.entity_id
_entity_poly.type
_entity_poly.pdbx_seq_one_letter_code
_entity_poly.pdbx_strand_id
1 'polypeptide(L)'
;MKNFRFLIIPFIVCISACNWFKSPPEIGKVLSEHFKNKIYKDFDTVAYDSVFVKTLDSLSHSFINPKTIKAFYASHNDEPRLITKFYTNGELDSLSTYLQNSKIHGFNPEVFKTLEIKSLLNELAANKFKKVEDSYIVIARLEALSANAYLNYNNFLKYGVVNPRNIFSRYYIKVLRPDSVGMMKLLASDDLLDTLKAVQPKSTQYKALQAAYLNANSESEKRILLLNMERFRWKMPEMGDNYVQVNIPDFKLTWFDKADTVISMKVCVGGKRENGYEDKLKAFAKSGNLDDKPKNHETPLLYSKINSIQANPVWNIPVSIAQSEIYWMARKDPYYLSNSNIKVYYKDKLIGEPD
;
A
#
# COMPACT_ATOMS: atom_id res chain seq x y z
N MET A 1 -43.91 56.77 43.07
CA MET A 1 -42.74 55.87 43.04
C MET A 1 -42.94 54.80 41.97
N LYS A 2 -42.28 54.93 40.82
CA LYS A 2 -41.75 53.85 39.97
C LYS A 2 -41.14 54.50 38.72
N ASN A 3 -39.81 54.47 38.66
CA ASN A 3 -39.00 55.05 37.61
C ASN A 3 -39.10 54.23 36.33
N PHE A 4 -39.51 54.86 35.23
CA PHE A 4 -39.42 54.31 33.88
C PHE A 4 -38.09 54.80 33.29
N ARG A 5 -37.12 53.90 33.13
CA ARG A 5 -35.84 54.20 32.47
C ARG A 5 -35.98 53.91 30.97
N PHE A 6 -35.95 54.95 30.16
CA PHE A 6 -35.72 54.86 28.71
C PHE A 6 -34.27 54.42 28.47
N LEU A 7 -34.09 53.36 27.68
CA LEU A 7 -32.80 52.84 27.27
C LEU A 7 -32.60 53.26 25.80
N ILE A 8 -31.73 54.25 25.58
CA ILE A 8 -31.30 54.71 24.26
C ILE A 8 -30.25 53.71 23.76
N ILE A 9 -30.55 53.02 22.66
CA ILE A 9 -29.60 52.16 21.94
C ILE A 9 -28.88 53.01 20.89
N PRO A 10 -27.54 53.14 20.90
CA PRO A 10 -26.83 53.68 19.75
C PRO A 10 -26.66 52.57 18.70
N PHE A 11 -27.16 52.84 17.49
CA PHE A 11 -27.00 52.01 16.31
C PHE A 11 -25.55 52.14 15.81
N ILE A 12 -24.66 51.26 16.28
CA ILE A 12 -23.30 51.15 15.74
C ILE A 12 -23.39 50.33 14.45
N VAL A 13 -23.36 51.01 13.32
CA VAL A 13 -23.08 50.41 12.01
C VAL A 13 -21.59 50.04 12.00
N CYS A 14 -21.27 48.81 12.40
CA CYS A 14 -19.96 48.22 12.12
C CYS A 14 -19.88 47.97 10.61
N ILE A 15 -19.37 48.96 9.88
CA ILE A 15 -18.84 48.74 8.54
C ILE A 15 -17.63 47.82 8.72
N SER A 16 -17.79 46.53 8.41
CA SER A 16 -16.70 45.55 8.31
C SER A 16 -15.78 45.92 7.14
N ALA A 17 -14.97 46.97 7.32
CA ALA A 17 -13.87 47.33 6.46
C ALA A 17 -12.59 46.65 6.94
N CYS A 18 -12.57 45.31 6.92
CA CYS A 18 -11.35 44.52 7.11
C CYS A 18 -11.22 43.51 5.97
N ASN A 19 -10.91 44.00 4.77
CA ASN A 19 -10.32 43.18 3.70
C ASN A 19 -9.54 44.02 2.66
N TRP A 20 -9.20 45.28 2.96
CA TRP A 20 -8.62 46.20 1.96
C TRP A 20 -7.12 46.00 1.74
N PHE A 21 -6.40 45.34 2.66
CA PHE A 21 -5.01 44.95 2.47
C PHE A 21 -4.85 43.45 2.67
N LYS A 22 -5.28 42.67 1.67
CA LYS A 22 -4.82 41.28 1.59
C LYS A 22 -3.34 41.33 1.22
N SER A 23 -2.47 40.89 2.13
CA SER A 23 -1.12 40.48 1.74
C SER A 23 -1.26 39.48 0.58
N PRO A 24 -0.37 39.54 -0.45
CA PRO A 24 -0.42 38.57 -1.52
C PRO A 24 -0.41 37.16 -0.91
N PRO A 25 -1.21 36.23 -1.45
CA PRO A 25 -1.25 34.87 -0.92
C PRO A 25 0.16 34.30 -0.85
N GLU A 26 0.39 33.40 0.12
CA GLU A 26 1.74 32.93 0.44
C GLU A 26 2.49 32.45 -0.81
N ILE A 27 1.82 31.70 -1.68
CA ILE A 27 2.36 31.29 -2.98
C ILE A 27 2.67 32.47 -3.92
N GLY A 28 1.78 33.45 -4.05
CA GLY A 28 2.00 34.62 -4.89
C GLY A 28 3.23 35.42 -4.46
N LYS A 29 3.41 35.57 -3.15
CA LYS A 29 4.63 36.18 -2.58
C LYS A 29 5.87 35.35 -2.89
N VAL A 30 5.85 34.05 -2.58
CA VAL A 30 6.97 33.12 -2.79
C VAL A 30 7.40 33.10 -4.26
N LEU A 31 6.45 32.98 -5.20
CA LEU A 31 6.75 32.96 -6.63
C LEU A 31 7.20 34.33 -7.15
N SER A 32 6.62 35.44 -6.63
CA SER A 32 7.07 36.79 -7.00
C SER A 32 8.52 37.04 -6.61
N GLU A 33 8.91 36.62 -5.41
CA GLU A 33 10.27 36.74 -4.89
C GLU A 33 11.24 35.84 -5.65
N HIS A 34 10.88 34.56 -5.86
CA HIS A 34 11.71 33.59 -6.57
C HIS A 34 11.98 33.98 -8.03
N PHE A 35 10.93 34.32 -8.79
CA PHE A 35 11.05 34.66 -10.20
C PHE A 35 11.42 36.12 -10.46
N LYS A 36 11.44 36.96 -9.42
CA LYS A 36 11.54 38.43 -9.54
C LYS A 36 10.51 39.00 -10.52
N ASN A 37 9.33 38.39 -10.56
CA ASN A 37 8.25 38.75 -11.48
C ASN A 37 7.05 39.28 -10.70
N LYS A 38 6.59 40.49 -11.05
CA LYS A 38 5.52 41.18 -10.31
C LYS A 38 4.13 40.61 -10.61
N ILE A 39 3.94 39.86 -11.70
CA ILE A 39 2.61 39.30 -12.03
C ILE A 39 2.04 38.45 -10.88
N TYR A 40 2.90 37.75 -10.13
CA TYR A 40 2.47 36.90 -9.01
C TYR A 40 1.99 37.70 -7.78
N LYS A 41 2.21 39.01 -7.74
CA LYS A 41 1.61 39.88 -6.70
C LYS A 41 0.10 40.01 -6.87
N ASP A 42 -0.37 39.83 -8.10
CA ASP A 42 -1.80 39.88 -8.46
C ASP A 42 -2.47 38.50 -8.33
N PHE A 43 -1.80 37.53 -7.68
CA PHE A 43 -2.35 36.18 -7.48
C PHE A 43 -3.63 36.25 -6.65
N ASP A 44 -4.73 35.79 -7.24
CA ASP A 44 -6.05 35.70 -6.63
C ASP A 44 -6.31 34.27 -6.16
N THR A 45 -6.29 34.08 -4.83
CA THR A 45 -6.57 32.81 -4.17
C THR A 45 -7.93 32.24 -4.56
N VAL A 46 -8.99 33.06 -4.61
CA VAL A 46 -10.34 32.55 -4.87
C VAL A 46 -10.45 32.04 -6.31
N ALA A 47 -9.83 32.76 -7.26
CA ALA A 47 -9.74 32.31 -8.64
C ALA A 47 -8.91 31.02 -8.76
N TYR A 48 -7.79 30.94 -8.05
CA TYR A 48 -6.95 29.74 -8.00
C TYR A 48 -7.69 28.54 -7.42
N ASP A 49 -8.37 28.67 -6.28
CA ASP A 49 -9.09 27.59 -5.60
C ASP A 49 -10.12 26.94 -6.53
N SER A 50 -10.85 27.76 -7.29
CA SER A 50 -11.78 27.29 -8.32
C SER A 50 -11.10 26.46 -9.41
N VAL A 51 -9.90 26.85 -9.84
CA VAL A 51 -9.09 26.09 -10.80
C VAL A 51 -8.55 24.82 -10.17
N PHE A 52 -8.08 24.89 -8.93
CA PHE A 52 -7.49 23.76 -8.20
C PHE A 52 -8.51 22.66 -7.94
N VAL A 53 -9.69 22.99 -7.39
CA VAL A 53 -10.76 22.03 -7.12
C VAL A 53 -11.18 21.31 -8.40
N LYS A 54 -11.41 22.05 -9.50
CA LYS A 54 -11.74 21.45 -10.82
C LYS A 54 -10.63 20.53 -11.33
N THR A 55 -9.38 20.94 -11.15
CA THR A 55 -8.21 20.16 -11.57
C THR A 55 -8.09 18.87 -10.75
N LEU A 56 -8.23 18.97 -9.44
CA LEU A 56 -8.16 17.85 -8.53
C LEU A 56 -9.30 16.85 -8.77
N ASP A 57 -10.52 17.33 -9.04
CA ASP A 57 -11.64 16.49 -9.42
C ASP A 57 -11.37 15.74 -10.73
N SER A 58 -10.91 16.44 -11.77
CA SER A 58 -10.53 15.85 -13.06
C SER A 58 -9.47 14.75 -12.91
N LEU A 59 -8.43 14.99 -12.11
CA LEU A 59 -7.33 14.05 -11.90
C LEU A 59 -7.70 12.90 -10.95
N SER A 60 -8.69 13.09 -10.07
CA SER A 60 -9.00 12.17 -8.96
C SER A 60 -9.31 10.73 -9.39
N HIS A 61 -9.87 10.53 -10.58
CA HIS A 61 -10.15 9.20 -11.14
C HIS A 61 -8.88 8.36 -11.38
N SER A 62 -7.74 9.02 -11.61
CA SER A 62 -6.44 8.37 -11.84
C SER A 62 -5.62 8.16 -10.56
N PHE A 63 -6.07 8.73 -9.43
CA PHE A 63 -5.32 8.68 -8.18
C PHE A 63 -5.61 7.39 -7.41
N ILE A 64 -4.61 6.91 -6.67
CA ILE A 64 -4.78 5.72 -5.81
C ILE A 64 -5.56 6.09 -4.53
N ASN A 65 -5.29 7.28 -3.98
CA ASN A 65 -5.89 7.75 -2.73
C ASN A 65 -6.61 9.11 -2.89
N PRO A 66 -7.57 9.25 -3.83
CA PRO A 66 -8.17 10.55 -4.15
C PRO A 66 -8.92 11.16 -2.97
N LYS A 67 -9.62 10.35 -2.17
CA LYS A 67 -10.36 10.83 -0.99
C LYS A 67 -9.44 11.47 0.04
N THR A 68 -8.29 10.84 0.31
CA THR A 68 -7.31 11.36 1.27
C THR A 68 -6.67 12.65 0.78
N ILE A 69 -6.33 12.73 -0.51
CA ILE A 69 -5.74 13.93 -1.12
C ILE A 69 -6.76 15.09 -1.09
N LYS A 70 -8.01 14.85 -1.48
CA LYS A 70 -9.09 15.87 -1.39
C LYS A 70 -9.32 16.33 0.05
N ALA A 71 -9.39 15.40 1.00
CA ALA A 71 -9.56 15.75 2.42
C ALA A 71 -8.39 16.59 2.95
N PHE A 72 -7.15 16.26 2.55
CA PHE A 72 -5.97 17.03 2.93
C PHE A 72 -6.08 18.48 2.45
N TYR A 73 -6.28 18.72 1.16
CA TYR A 73 -6.35 20.08 0.63
C TYR A 73 -7.57 20.87 1.14
N ALA A 74 -8.73 20.24 1.25
CA ALA A 74 -9.92 20.89 1.83
C ALA A 74 -9.68 21.34 3.29
N SER A 75 -8.90 20.59 4.06
CA SER A 75 -8.52 20.98 5.44
C SER A 75 -7.44 22.08 5.52
N HIS A 76 -6.83 22.44 4.38
CA HIS A 76 -5.81 23.47 4.26
C HIS A 76 -6.25 24.59 3.29
N ASN A 77 -7.57 24.82 3.15
CA ASN A 77 -8.14 25.85 2.29
C ASN A 77 -7.65 25.80 0.84
N ASP A 78 -7.46 24.60 0.29
CA ASP A 78 -7.02 24.35 -1.09
C ASP A 78 -5.68 25.02 -1.46
N GLU A 79 -4.87 25.36 -0.45
CA GLU A 79 -3.57 25.97 -0.65
C GLU A 79 -2.62 25.01 -1.39
N PRO A 80 -1.88 25.47 -2.42
CA PRO A 80 -0.85 24.70 -3.12
C PRO A 80 0.43 24.54 -2.28
N ARG A 81 0.29 23.90 -1.14
CA ARG A 81 1.28 23.82 -0.06
C ARG A 81 2.59 23.16 -0.50
N LEU A 82 2.58 22.15 -1.36
CA LEU A 82 3.81 21.53 -1.84
C LEU A 82 4.61 22.50 -2.71
N ILE A 83 3.96 23.22 -3.62
CA ILE A 83 4.63 24.25 -4.42
C ILE A 83 5.10 25.39 -3.53
N THR A 84 4.25 25.93 -2.65
CA THR A 84 4.61 27.04 -1.74
C THR A 84 5.85 26.70 -0.91
N LYS A 85 5.96 25.46 -0.40
CA LYS A 85 7.09 25.05 0.45
C LYS A 85 8.32 24.55 -0.31
N PHE A 86 8.12 23.74 -1.35
CA PHE A 86 9.16 22.86 -1.89
C PHE A 86 9.60 23.19 -3.30
N TYR A 87 8.93 24.13 -3.97
CA TYR A 87 9.34 24.53 -5.31
C TYR A 87 10.66 25.32 -5.28
N THR A 88 10.73 26.36 -4.45
CA THR A 88 11.85 27.31 -4.47
C THR A 88 13.15 26.76 -3.89
N ASN A 89 13.07 25.68 -3.09
CA ASN A 89 14.23 25.02 -2.50
C ASN A 89 14.69 23.78 -3.30
N GLY A 90 14.04 23.47 -4.44
CA GLY A 90 14.40 22.36 -5.33
C GLY A 90 13.99 20.97 -4.84
N GLU A 91 13.16 20.86 -3.81
CA GLU A 91 12.69 19.57 -3.31
C GLU A 91 11.68 18.91 -4.25
N LEU A 92 10.89 19.68 -5.01
CA LEU A 92 10.04 19.11 -6.06
C LEU A 92 10.85 18.53 -7.24
N ASP A 93 11.99 19.14 -7.58
CA ASP A 93 12.93 18.54 -8.54
C ASP A 93 13.52 17.26 -7.98
N SER A 94 13.91 17.26 -6.70
CA SER A 94 14.38 16.07 -6.01
C SER A 94 13.33 14.95 -6.03
N LEU A 95 12.06 15.26 -5.73
CA LEU A 95 10.94 14.32 -5.87
C LEU A 95 10.91 13.73 -7.28
N SER A 96 10.91 14.57 -8.31
CA SER A 96 10.92 14.14 -9.72
C SER A 96 12.08 13.19 -10.02
N THR A 97 13.29 13.48 -9.50
CA THR A 97 14.46 12.59 -9.62
C THR A 97 14.25 11.25 -8.94
N TYR A 98 13.74 11.20 -7.71
CA TYR A 98 13.45 9.94 -7.01
C TYR A 98 12.40 9.11 -7.75
N LEU A 99 11.35 9.75 -8.24
CA LEU A 99 10.30 9.09 -9.02
C LEU A 99 10.85 8.53 -10.34
N GLN A 100 11.72 9.27 -11.04
CA GLN A 100 12.34 8.81 -12.28
C GLN A 100 13.31 7.64 -12.02
N ASN A 101 14.06 7.70 -10.92
CA ASN A 101 14.98 6.66 -10.51
C ASN A 101 14.28 5.45 -9.89
N SER A 102 12.96 5.48 -9.69
CA SER A 102 12.19 4.40 -9.07
C SER A 102 12.31 3.03 -9.76
N LYS A 103 12.81 3.01 -11.01
CA LYS A 103 13.22 1.79 -11.73
C LYS A 103 14.20 0.93 -10.95
N ILE A 104 15.05 1.51 -10.09
CA ILE A 104 15.96 0.73 -9.23
C ILE A 104 15.21 -0.16 -8.22
N HIS A 105 13.93 0.12 -7.99
CA HIS A 105 13.04 -0.69 -7.17
C HIS A 105 12.10 -1.55 -8.03
N GLY A 106 12.26 -1.54 -9.35
CA GLY A 106 11.37 -2.22 -10.29
C GLY A 106 10.02 -1.55 -10.52
N PHE A 107 9.87 -0.28 -10.13
CA PHE A 107 8.67 0.48 -10.48
C PHE A 107 8.78 1.04 -11.89
N ASN A 108 7.66 1.07 -12.62
CA ASN A 108 7.57 1.86 -13.85
C ASN A 108 7.33 3.34 -13.47
N PRO A 109 8.24 4.28 -13.78
CA PRO A 109 8.06 5.69 -13.41
C PRO A 109 6.78 6.34 -13.94
N GLU A 110 6.23 5.84 -15.06
CA GLU A 110 5.01 6.37 -15.66
C GLU A 110 3.80 6.33 -14.72
N VAL A 111 3.78 5.37 -13.77
CA VAL A 111 2.70 5.28 -12.77
C VAL A 111 2.66 6.51 -11.85
N PHE A 112 3.78 7.24 -11.76
CA PHE A 112 3.91 8.48 -10.99
C PHE A 112 3.78 9.74 -11.85
N LYS A 113 3.46 9.61 -13.15
CA LYS A 113 3.35 10.75 -14.08
C LYS A 113 4.62 11.61 -14.15
N THR A 114 5.80 10.99 -14.05
CA THR A 114 7.09 11.71 -13.97
C THR A 114 7.34 12.66 -15.14
N LEU A 115 6.99 12.23 -16.36
CA LEU A 115 7.15 13.07 -17.56
C LEU A 115 6.31 14.34 -17.48
N GLU A 116 5.07 14.22 -17.00
CA GLU A 116 4.15 15.33 -16.87
C GLU A 116 4.57 16.28 -15.75
N ILE A 117 4.92 15.75 -14.57
CA ILE A 117 5.46 16.55 -13.46
C ILE A 117 6.71 17.32 -13.90
N LYS A 118 7.64 16.65 -14.60
CA LYS A 118 8.85 17.30 -15.13
C LYS A 118 8.51 18.40 -16.15
N SER A 119 7.53 18.16 -17.02
CA SER A 119 7.07 19.18 -17.98
C SER A 119 6.50 20.40 -17.28
N LEU A 120 5.66 20.20 -16.26
CA LEU A 120 5.05 21.27 -15.49
C LEU A 120 6.09 22.05 -14.66
N LEU A 121 7.08 21.38 -14.07
CA LEU A 121 8.21 22.03 -13.41
C LEU A 121 8.98 22.93 -14.38
N ASN A 122 9.28 22.44 -15.58
CA ASN A 122 9.97 23.22 -16.61
C ASN A 122 9.14 24.41 -17.10
N GLU A 123 7.83 24.23 -17.26
CA GLU A 123 6.91 25.29 -17.69
C GLU A 123 6.83 26.40 -16.64
N LEU A 124 6.67 26.04 -15.36
CA LEU A 124 6.69 26.99 -14.26
C LEU A 124 8.05 27.69 -14.17
N ALA A 125 9.16 26.95 -14.30
CA ALA A 125 10.52 27.50 -14.25
C ALA A 125 10.83 28.46 -15.41
N ALA A 126 10.29 28.20 -16.60
CA ALA A 126 10.44 29.08 -17.75
C ALA A 126 9.78 30.45 -17.52
N ASN A 127 8.77 30.53 -16.65
CA ASN A 127 8.11 31.76 -16.22
C ASN A 127 7.68 32.67 -17.39
N LYS A 128 7.14 32.07 -18.45
CA LYS A 128 6.71 32.78 -19.68
C LYS A 128 5.23 33.16 -19.68
N PHE A 129 4.60 33.24 -18.51
CA PHE A 129 3.19 33.59 -18.35
C PHE A 129 2.98 35.09 -18.61
N LYS A 130 1.93 35.43 -19.39
CA LYS A 130 1.59 36.84 -19.67
C LYS A 130 0.77 37.42 -18.53
N LYS A 131 -0.14 36.63 -17.97
CA LYS A 131 -0.94 36.97 -16.80
C LYS A 131 -0.76 35.89 -15.73
N VAL A 132 -1.02 36.24 -14.48
CA VAL A 132 -0.87 35.30 -13.35
C VAL A 132 -1.86 34.14 -13.46
N GLU A 133 -3.04 34.37 -14.02
CA GLU A 133 -4.08 33.34 -14.20
C GLU A 133 -3.64 32.23 -15.16
N ASP A 134 -2.75 32.54 -16.12
CA ASP A 134 -2.17 31.54 -17.03
C ASP A 134 -1.34 30.50 -16.24
N SER A 135 -0.81 30.86 -15.07
CA SER A 135 -0.03 29.97 -14.21
C SER A 135 -0.88 29.05 -13.35
N TYR A 136 -2.16 29.37 -13.11
CA TYR A 136 -3.00 28.66 -12.14
C TYR A 136 -3.18 27.19 -12.48
N ILE A 137 -3.41 26.87 -13.76
CA ILE A 137 -3.57 25.48 -14.19
C ILE A 137 -2.27 24.68 -14.06
N VAL A 138 -1.12 25.31 -14.34
CA VAL A 138 0.20 24.67 -14.20
C VAL A 138 0.47 24.35 -12.74
N ILE A 139 0.26 25.34 -11.86
CA ILE A 139 0.42 25.19 -10.40
C ILE A 139 -0.54 24.12 -9.88
N ALA A 140 -1.83 24.19 -10.22
CA ALA A 140 -2.83 23.23 -9.75
C ALA A 140 -2.53 21.79 -10.18
N ARG A 141 -2.14 21.57 -11.44
CA ARG A 141 -1.77 20.24 -11.92
C ARG A 141 -0.50 19.74 -11.26
N LEU A 142 0.53 20.59 -11.16
CA LEU A 142 1.81 20.23 -10.54
C LEU A 142 1.61 19.85 -9.08
N GLU A 143 0.82 20.61 -8.33
CA GLU A 143 0.48 20.36 -6.93
C GLU A 143 -0.21 19.00 -6.75
N ALA A 144 -1.30 18.78 -7.48
CA ALA A 144 -2.11 17.57 -7.35
C ALA A 144 -1.34 16.31 -7.78
N LEU A 145 -0.62 16.38 -8.91
CA LEU A 145 0.17 15.25 -9.40
C LEU A 145 1.35 14.94 -8.48
N SER A 146 2.06 15.97 -7.98
CA SER A 146 3.17 15.78 -7.04
C SER A 146 2.69 15.15 -5.74
N ALA A 147 1.56 15.59 -5.18
CA ALA A 147 0.98 14.99 -3.99
C ALA A 147 0.64 13.51 -4.18
N ASN A 148 -0.04 13.16 -5.28
CA ASN A 148 -0.36 11.77 -5.59
C ASN A 148 0.90 10.93 -5.81
N ALA A 149 1.87 11.42 -6.59
CA ALA A 149 3.10 10.71 -6.87
C ALA A 149 3.94 10.49 -5.60
N TYR A 150 4.05 11.50 -4.75
CA TYR A 150 4.77 11.46 -3.48
C TYR A 150 4.15 10.45 -2.49
N LEU A 151 2.82 10.47 -2.34
CA LEU A 151 2.12 9.47 -1.54
C LEU A 151 2.33 8.05 -2.08
N ASN A 152 2.16 7.87 -3.40
CA ASN A 152 2.26 6.55 -4.02
C ASN A 152 3.68 5.99 -3.90
N TYR A 153 4.71 6.80 -4.13
CA TYR A 153 6.10 6.36 -4.02
C TYR A 153 6.43 5.90 -2.60
N ASN A 154 6.08 6.71 -1.59
CA ASN A 154 6.28 6.34 -0.19
C ASN A 154 5.50 5.07 0.19
N ASN A 155 4.23 5.00 -0.21
CA ASN A 155 3.37 3.87 0.12
C ASN A 155 3.83 2.58 -0.57
N PHE A 156 4.27 2.66 -1.82
CA PHE A 156 4.78 1.51 -2.57
C PHE A 156 6.05 0.96 -1.93
N LEU A 157 7.01 1.82 -1.58
CA LEU A 157 8.23 1.39 -0.89
C LEU A 157 7.94 0.83 0.51
N LYS A 158 7.03 1.46 1.26
CA LYS A 158 6.78 1.10 2.65
C LYS A 158 5.85 -0.11 2.82
N TYR A 159 4.86 -0.29 1.95
CA TYR A 159 3.79 -1.29 2.15
C TYR A 159 3.60 -2.25 0.96
N GLY A 160 4.37 -2.08 -0.11
CA GLY A 160 4.21 -2.83 -1.34
C GLY A 160 3.08 -2.28 -2.23
N VAL A 161 3.25 -2.50 -3.53
CA VAL A 161 2.29 -2.13 -4.56
C VAL A 161 1.06 -3.03 -4.48
N VAL A 162 1.25 -4.33 -4.24
CA VAL A 162 0.18 -5.33 -4.29
C VAL A 162 -0.24 -5.79 -2.91
N ASN A 163 -1.53 -6.06 -2.75
CA ASN A 163 -2.02 -6.77 -1.57
C ASN A 163 -1.88 -8.28 -1.80
N PRO A 164 -1.07 -9.01 -1.00
CA PRO A 164 -0.87 -10.44 -1.18
C PRO A 164 -2.17 -11.25 -1.09
N ARG A 165 -3.19 -10.78 -0.34
CA ARG A 165 -4.50 -11.45 -0.27
C ARG A 165 -5.27 -11.45 -1.58
N ASN A 166 -4.97 -10.51 -2.48
CA ASN A 166 -5.61 -10.44 -3.80
C ASN A 166 -4.95 -11.41 -4.80
N ILE A 167 -3.77 -11.96 -4.47
CA ILE A 167 -2.98 -12.82 -5.35
C ILE A 167 -3.02 -14.28 -4.84
N PHE A 168 -2.86 -14.47 -3.53
CA PHE A 168 -2.77 -15.79 -2.92
C PHE A 168 -4.07 -16.14 -2.21
N SER A 169 -4.75 -17.18 -2.69
CA SER A 169 -6.00 -17.70 -2.11
C SER A 169 -5.85 -18.22 -0.68
N ARG A 170 -4.65 -18.66 -0.29
CA ARG A 170 -4.31 -19.20 1.04
C ARG A 170 -3.34 -18.31 1.80
N TYR A 171 -3.61 -17.00 1.84
CA TYR A 171 -2.79 -16.01 2.56
C TYR A 171 -3.51 -15.48 3.79
N TYR A 172 -3.01 -15.89 4.96
CA TYR A 172 -3.60 -15.62 6.27
C TYR A 172 -2.75 -14.67 7.13
N ILE A 173 -1.65 -14.14 6.59
CA ILE A 173 -0.83 -13.14 7.28
C ILE A 173 -1.57 -11.78 7.22
N LYS A 174 -1.60 -11.05 8.34
CA LYS A 174 -2.08 -9.67 8.36
C LYS A 174 -0.93 -8.74 7.99
N VAL A 175 -1.05 -8.06 6.86
CA VAL A 175 -0.09 -7.04 6.42
C VAL A 175 -0.61 -5.65 6.73
N LEU A 176 0.26 -4.76 7.23
CA LEU A 176 -0.10 -3.35 7.40
C LEU A 176 -0.24 -2.68 6.02
N ARG A 177 -1.12 -1.68 5.96
CA ARG A 177 -1.42 -0.90 4.75
C ARG A 177 -1.36 0.58 5.08
N PRO A 178 -1.18 1.46 4.07
CA PRO A 178 -1.30 2.89 4.28
C PRO A 178 -2.67 3.24 4.86
N ASP A 179 -2.68 4.05 5.91
CA ASP A 179 -3.89 4.67 6.46
C ASP A 179 -3.92 6.17 6.11
N SER A 180 -5.11 6.77 6.23
CA SER A 180 -5.32 8.19 5.91
C SER A 180 -4.51 9.12 6.81
N VAL A 181 -4.32 8.78 8.09
CA VAL A 181 -3.60 9.62 9.06
C VAL A 181 -2.13 9.72 8.69
N GLY A 182 -1.49 8.60 8.38
CA GLY A 182 -0.10 8.55 7.94
C GLY A 182 0.13 9.26 6.61
N MET A 183 -0.83 9.16 5.67
CA MET A 183 -0.76 9.88 4.40
C MET A 183 -0.95 11.39 4.56
N MET A 184 -1.89 11.84 5.40
CA MET A 184 -2.05 13.26 5.72
C MET A 184 -0.80 13.82 6.40
N LYS A 185 -0.19 13.07 7.32
CA LYS A 185 1.09 13.45 7.93
C LYS A 185 2.21 13.57 6.91
N LEU A 186 2.25 12.68 5.93
CA LEU A 186 3.25 12.71 4.86
C LEU A 186 3.09 13.97 3.99
N LEU A 187 1.87 14.28 3.54
CA LEU A 187 1.59 15.52 2.79
C LEU A 187 1.86 16.79 3.61
N ALA A 188 1.69 16.72 4.93
CA ALA A 188 1.97 17.82 5.84
C ALA A 188 3.46 18.00 6.19
N SER A 189 4.36 17.15 5.68
CA SER A 189 5.80 17.19 6.00
C SER A 189 6.40 18.58 5.80
N ASP A 190 7.40 18.92 6.60
CA ASP A 190 8.18 20.16 6.46
C ASP A 190 9.44 19.97 5.61
N ASP A 191 9.84 18.72 5.39
CA ASP A 191 10.96 18.34 4.53
C ASP A 191 10.54 17.10 3.73
N LEU A 192 10.40 17.26 2.42
CA LEU A 192 10.01 16.20 1.51
C LEU A 192 11.21 15.28 1.24
N LEU A 193 12.41 15.84 1.08
CA LEU A 193 13.63 15.07 0.82
C LEU A 193 13.96 14.09 1.96
N ASP A 194 13.78 14.49 3.21
CA ASP A 194 14.03 13.65 4.38
C ASP A 194 13.07 12.47 4.43
N THR A 195 11.80 12.67 4.10
CA THR A 195 10.84 11.56 4.00
C THR A 195 11.21 10.58 2.86
N LEU A 196 11.65 11.10 1.71
CA LEU A 196 12.09 10.29 0.57
C LEU A 196 13.35 9.47 0.88
N LYS A 197 14.30 10.03 1.65
CA LYS A 197 15.47 9.32 2.16
C LYS A 197 15.06 8.27 3.20
N ALA A 198 14.17 8.64 4.12
CA ALA A 198 13.77 7.78 5.23
C ALA A 198 13.00 6.53 4.78
N VAL A 199 12.20 6.64 3.70
CA VAL A 199 11.39 5.53 3.18
C VAL A 199 12.22 4.49 2.40
N GLN A 200 13.47 4.80 2.03
CA GLN A 200 14.33 3.87 1.30
C GLN A 200 14.51 2.55 2.08
N PRO A 201 14.42 1.39 1.42
CA PRO A 201 14.60 0.10 2.08
C PRO A 201 15.97 -0.03 2.75
N LYS A 202 15.96 -0.36 4.04
CA LYS A 202 17.17 -0.45 4.87
C LYS A 202 17.65 -1.88 5.09
N SER A 203 16.82 -2.89 4.80
CA SER A 203 17.19 -4.29 5.06
C SER A 203 18.33 -4.75 4.13
N THR A 204 19.30 -5.46 4.71
CA THR A 204 20.43 -6.02 3.99
C THR A 204 19.97 -6.94 2.86
N GLN A 205 18.94 -7.74 3.10
CA GLN A 205 18.36 -8.67 2.12
C GLN A 205 17.72 -7.93 0.94
N TYR A 206 16.97 -6.85 1.19
CA TYR A 206 16.38 -6.09 0.09
C TYR A 206 17.48 -5.43 -0.75
N LYS A 207 18.51 -4.86 -0.13
CA LYS A 207 19.64 -4.25 -0.85
C LYS A 207 20.39 -5.28 -1.69
N ALA A 208 20.59 -6.49 -1.16
CA ALA A 208 21.20 -7.59 -1.92
C ALA A 208 20.34 -7.99 -3.13
N LEU A 209 19.01 -8.13 -2.95
CA LEU A 209 18.08 -8.39 -4.05
C LEU A 209 18.07 -7.26 -5.09
N GLN A 210 18.14 -6.01 -4.64
CA GLN A 210 18.22 -4.85 -5.52
C GLN A 210 19.51 -4.84 -6.34
N ALA A 211 20.65 -5.10 -5.72
CA ALA A 211 21.93 -5.19 -6.41
C ALA A 211 21.91 -6.33 -7.45
N ALA A 212 21.37 -7.50 -7.08
CA ALA A 212 21.19 -8.60 -8.02
C ALA A 212 20.25 -8.22 -9.17
N TYR A 213 19.14 -7.52 -8.89
CA TYR A 213 18.19 -7.08 -9.91
C TYR A 213 18.82 -6.14 -10.94
N LEU A 214 19.65 -5.21 -10.48
CA LEU A 214 20.35 -4.25 -11.34
C LEU A 214 21.42 -4.92 -12.21
N ASN A 215 22.01 -6.03 -11.74
CA ASN A 215 23.04 -6.78 -12.46
C ASN A 215 22.48 -7.95 -13.30
N ALA A 216 21.19 -8.28 -13.16
CA ALA A 216 20.58 -9.39 -13.86
C ALA A 216 20.42 -9.11 -15.37
N ASN A 217 20.83 -10.07 -16.19
CA ASN A 217 20.77 -9.95 -17.65
C ASN A 217 19.50 -10.57 -18.26
N SER A 218 18.88 -11.52 -17.56
CA SER A 218 17.67 -12.20 -18.02
C SER A 218 16.41 -11.55 -17.48
N GLU A 219 15.40 -11.35 -18.33
CA GLU A 219 14.08 -10.88 -17.92
C GLU A 219 13.37 -11.87 -16.97
N SER A 220 13.61 -13.18 -17.12
CA SER A 220 13.04 -14.18 -16.21
C SER A 220 13.63 -14.05 -14.80
N GLU A 221 14.93 -13.80 -14.70
CA GLU A 221 15.65 -13.59 -13.44
C GLU A 221 15.20 -12.28 -12.77
N LYS A 222 15.18 -11.18 -13.54
CA LYS A 222 14.66 -9.88 -13.07
C LYS A 222 13.25 -10.03 -12.49
N ARG A 223 12.36 -10.76 -13.16
CA ARG A 223 10.99 -10.97 -12.69
C ARG A 223 10.95 -11.67 -11.32
N ILE A 224 11.80 -12.68 -11.10
CA ILE A 224 11.90 -13.39 -9.82
C ILE A 224 12.44 -12.45 -8.73
N LEU A 225 13.49 -11.67 -9.04
CA LEU A 225 14.08 -10.73 -8.09
C LEU A 225 13.08 -9.63 -7.70
N LEU A 226 12.35 -9.06 -8.66
CA LEU A 226 11.30 -8.08 -8.41
C LEU A 226 10.17 -8.62 -7.53
N LEU A 227 9.74 -9.87 -7.76
CA LEU A 227 8.72 -10.50 -6.92
C LEU A 227 9.18 -10.63 -5.47
N ASN A 228 10.45 -10.98 -5.25
CA ASN A 228 10.99 -11.07 -3.90
C ASN A 228 11.20 -9.68 -3.28
N MET A 229 11.68 -8.69 -4.03
CA MET A 229 11.74 -7.30 -3.55
C MET A 229 10.36 -6.79 -3.11
N GLU A 230 9.30 -7.11 -3.86
CA GLU A 230 7.92 -6.77 -3.48
C GLU A 230 7.48 -7.48 -2.19
N ARG A 231 7.78 -8.78 -2.04
CA ARG A 231 7.51 -9.52 -0.80
C ARG A 231 8.17 -8.89 0.43
N PHE A 232 9.39 -8.36 0.28
CA PHE A 232 10.12 -7.66 1.35
C PHE A 232 9.51 -6.31 1.73
N ARG A 233 8.64 -5.71 0.88
CA ARG A 233 7.91 -4.48 1.21
C ARG A 233 6.64 -4.74 2.02
N TRP A 234 6.14 -5.97 2.03
CA TRP A 234 4.95 -6.31 2.80
C TRP A 234 5.26 -6.22 4.29
N LYS A 235 4.59 -5.29 4.97
CA LYS A 235 4.73 -5.08 6.41
C LYS A 235 4.01 -6.17 7.19
N MET A 236 4.70 -7.29 7.35
CA MET A 236 4.27 -8.42 8.18
C MET A 236 4.32 -8.06 9.67
N PRO A 237 3.62 -8.82 10.53
CA PRO A 237 3.73 -8.67 11.98
C PRO A 237 5.17 -8.87 12.45
N GLU A 238 5.57 -8.19 13.53
CA GLU A 238 6.88 -8.38 14.14
C GLU A 238 7.04 -9.83 14.63
N MET A 239 8.15 -10.47 14.29
CA MET A 239 8.38 -11.87 14.63
C MET A 239 8.93 -12.05 16.07
N GLY A 240 9.40 -10.96 16.68
CA GLY A 240 10.22 -11.00 17.89
C GLY A 240 11.64 -11.52 17.60
N ASP A 241 12.45 -11.65 18.64
CA ASP A 241 13.82 -12.14 18.50
C ASP A 241 13.89 -13.65 18.31
N ASN A 242 12.89 -14.41 18.76
CA ASN A 242 12.90 -15.86 18.72
C ASN A 242 11.70 -16.38 17.93
N TYR A 243 11.95 -16.97 16.76
CA TYR A 243 10.88 -17.41 15.86
C TYR A 243 11.29 -18.57 14.96
N VAL A 244 10.29 -19.35 14.54
CA VAL A 244 10.44 -20.42 13.56
C VAL A 244 9.90 -19.94 12.22
N GLN A 245 10.72 -20.05 11.18
CA GLN A 245 10.35 -19.73 9.81
C GLN A 245 10.35 -20.99 8.95
N VAL A 246 9.28 -21.19 8.20
CA VAL A 246 9.23 -22.18 7.12
C VAL A 246 9.28 -21.46 5.78
N ASN A 247 10.36 -21.62 5.04
CA ASN A 247 10.45 -21.15 3.67
C ASN A 247 9.89 -22.23 2.73
N ILE A 248 8.60 -22.11 2.40
CA ILE A 248 7.84 -23.09 1.62
C ILE A 248 8.53 -23.49 0.31
N PRO A 249 8.93 -22.56 -0.58
CA PRO A 249 9.60 -22.93 -1.84
C PRO A 249 11.02 -23.50 -1.66
N ASP A 250 11.65 -23.30 -0.49
CA ASP A 250 12.98 -23.81 -0.16
C ASP A 250 12.92 -25.15 0.60
N PHE A 251 11.72 -25.64 0.92
CA PHE A 251 11.50 -26.88 1.68
C PHE A 251 12.30 -26.93 2.99
N LYS A 252 12.44 -25.78 3.64
CA LYS A 252 13.30 -25.62 4.83
C LYS A 252 12.56 -24.95 5.97
N LEU A 253 12.75 -25.49 7.17
CA LEU A 253 12.43 -24.84 8.44
C LEU A 253 13.73 -24.36 9.08
N THR A 254 13.71 -23.13 9.59
CA THR A 254 14.81 -22.57 10.36
C THR A 254 14.26 -21.94 11.64
N TRP A 255 14.86 -22.27 12.77
CA TRP A 255 14.63 -21.61 14.05
C TRP A 255 15.70 -20.54 14.26
N PHE A 256 15.26 -19.29 14.36
CA PHE A 256 16.09 -18.14 14.65
C PHE A 256 15.97 -17.76 16.13
N ASP A 257 17.12 -17.46 16.74
CA ASP A 257 17.23 -16.76 18.02
C ASP A 257 18.14 -15.54 17.82
N LYS A 258 17.54 -14.36 17.85
CA LYS A 258 18.12 -13.09 17.43
C LYS A 258 18.66 -13.17 16.00
N ALA A 259 19.98 -13.09 15.84
CA ALA A 259 20.67 -13.18 14.55
C ALA A 259 21.19 -14.60 14.26
N ASP A 260 21.11 -15.51 15.23
CA ASP A 260 21.69 -16.84 15.11
C ASP A 260 20.67 -17.86 14.59
N THR A 261 21.17 -18.81 13.81
CA THR A 261 20.39 -19.98 13.38
C THR A 261 20.63 -21.11 14.37
N VAL A 262 19.61 -21.46 15.16
CA VAL A 262 19.69 -22.49 16.18
C VAL A 262 19.58 -23.88 15.56
N ILE A 263 18.53 -24.08 14.74
CA ILE A 263 18.24 -25.35 14.07
C ILE A 263 17.79 -25.05 12.65
N SER A 264 18.21 -25.88 11.70
CA SER A 264 17.70 -25.84 10.34
C SER A 264 17.51 -27.26 9.80
N MET A 265 16.35 -27.53 9.22
CA MET A 265 15.97 -28.87 8.74
C MET A 265 15.12 -28.79 7.48
N LYS A 266 15.13 -29.88 6.69
CA LYS A 266 14.23 -30.04 5.54
C LYS A 266 12.81 -30.35 6.02
N VAL A 267 11.82 -29.86 5.28
CA VAL A 267 10.40 -30.13 5.52
C VAL A 267 9.66 -30.48 4.24
N CYS A 268 8.62 -31.30 4.36
CA CYS A 268 7.66 -31.52 3.29
C CYS A 268 6.57 -30.44 3.36
N VAL A 269 6.15 -29.94 2.20
CA VAL A 269 5.06 -28.97 2.09
C VAL A 269 3.94 -29.53 1.21
N GLY A 270 2.77 -28.91 1.30
CA GLY A 270 1.60 -29.31 0.55
C GLY A 270 1.81 -29.24 -0.97
N GLY A 271 1.16 -30.16 -1.68
CA GLY A 271 1.30 -30.31 -3.12
C GLY A 271 0.83 -29.09 -3.93
N LYS A 272 1.41 -28.93 -5.14
CA LYS A 272 1.01 -27.89 -6.09
C LYS A 272 -0.48 -27.97 -6.43
N ARG A 273 -1.06 -26.83 -6.82
CA ARG A 273 -2.42 -26.80 -7.39
C ARG A 273 -2.53 -27.68 -8.61
N GLU A 274 -3.74 -28.20 -8.83
CA GLU A 274 -4.08 -28.88 -10.07
C GLU A 274 -3.88 -27.98 -11.30
N ASN A 275 -3.52 -28.60 -12.42
CA ASN A 275 -3.43 -27.90 -13.70
C ASN A 275 -4.81 -27.34 -14.10
N GLY A 276 -4.85 -26.11 -14.61
CA GLY A 276 -6.10 -25.44 -14.98
C GLY A 276 -6.95 -25.02 -13.77
N TYR A 277 -6.35 -24.85 -12.59
CA TYR A 277 -7.05 -24.52 -11.33
C TYR A 277 -8.08 -23.39 -11.50
N GLU A 278 -7.72 -22.30 -12.18
CA GLU A 278 -8.60 -21.14 -12.36
C GLU A 278 -9.84 -21.47 -13.21
N ASP A 279 -9.67 -22.24 -14.27
CA ASP A 279 -10.77 -22.62 -15.16
C ASP A 279 -11.71 -23.64 -14.49
N LYS A 280 -11.13 -24.59 -13.74
CA LYS A 280 -11.91 -25.50 -12.90
C LYS A 280 -12.68 -24.76 -11.82
N LEU A 281 -12.08 -23.73 -11.21
CA LEU A 281 -12.77 -22.91 -10.21
C LEU A 281 -13.94 -22.14 -10.82
N LYS A 282 -13.80 -21.62 -12.05
CA LYS A 282 -14.90 -21.00 -12.79
C LYS A 282 -15.99 -22.01 -13.15
N ALA A 283 -15.63 -23.23 -13.53
CA ALA A 283 -16.59 -24.31 -13.79
C ALA A 283 -17.37 -24.67 -12.53
N PHE A 284 -16.68 -24.85 -11.40
CA PHE A 284 -17.29 -25.08 -10.09
C PHE A 284 -18.24 -23.96 -9.68
N ALA A 285 -17.86 -22.69 -9.90
CA ALA A 285 -18.72 -21.55 -9.60
C ALA A 285 -20.04 -21.54 -10.41
N LYS A 286 -20.06 -22.20 -11.56
CA LYS A 286 -21.28 -22.37 -12.39
C LYS A 286 -22.07 -23.61 -12.01
N SER A 287 -21.40 -24.74 -11.74
CA SER A 287 -22.08 -26.01 -11.50
C SER A 287 -22.56 -26.16 -10.06
N GLY A 288 -21.85 -25.60 -9.08
CA GLY A 288 -22.07 -25.82 -7.66
C GLY A 288 -21.76 -27.25 -7.18
N ASN A 289 -21.36 -28.16 -8.07
CA ASN A 289 -21.06 -29.55 -7.72
C ASN A 289 -19.68 -29.65 -7.07
N LEU A 290 -19.61 -30.25 -5.87
CA LEU A 290 -18.37 -30.37 -5.11
C LEU A 290 -17.28 -31.15 -5.85
N ASP A 291 -17.66 -32.10 -6.73
CA ASP A 291 -16.71 -32.89 -7.53
C ASP A 291 -15.96 -32.05 -8.56
N ASP A 292 -16.54 -30.93 -9.01
CA ASP A 292 -15.90 -29.99 -9.94
C ASP A 292 -14.93 -29.03 -9.23
N LYS A 293 -14.94 -29.01 -7.90
CA LYS A 293 -14.10 -28.10 -7.11
C LYS A 293 -12.64 -28.53 -7.22
N PRO A 294 -11.74 -27.70 -7.80
CA PRO A 294 -10.34 -28.06 -7.92
C PRO A 294 -9.68 -28.17 -6.55
N LYS A 295 -8.84 -29.19 -6.36
CA LYS A 295 -8.13 -29.37 -5.10
C LYS A 295 -6.95 -28.41 -5.01
N ASN A 296 -6.80 -27.82 -3.83
CA ASN A 296 -5.64 -27.01 -3.47
C ASN A 296 -5.07 -27.54 -2.16
N HIS A 297 -3.92 -28.20 -2.26
CA HIS A 297 -3.20 -28.75 -1.11
C HIS A 297 -2.01 -27.90 -0.71
N GLU A 298 -1.80 -26.73 -1.31
CA GLU A 298 -0.66 -25.86 -0.99
C GLU A 298 -0.67 -25.49 0.49
N THR A 299 0.52 -25.55 1.11
CA THR A 299 0.71 -25.05 2.47
C THR A 299 0.31 -23.57 2.53
N PRO A 300 -0.61 -23.17 3.42
CA PRO A 300 -1.03 -21.79 3.54
C PRO A 300 0.11 -20.88 4.02
N LEU A 301 0.12 -19.63 3.55
CA LEU A 301 1.00 -18.59 4.06
C LEU A 301 0.36 -18.02 5.33
N LEU A 302 0.95 -18.29 6.50
CA LEU A 302 0.40 -17.88 7.78
C LEU A 302 1.48 -17.36 8.73
N TYR A 303 1.02 -16.68 9.79
CA TYR A 303 1.82 -16.23 10.90
C TYR A 303 1.04 -16.59 12.18
N SER A 304 1.66 -17.31 13.11
CA SER A 304 1.02 -17.81 14.33
C SER A 304 2.06 -18.03 15.43
N LYS A 305 1.57 -18.29 16.65
CA LYS A 305 2.37 -18.78 17.78
C LYS A 305 2.21 -20.29 17.92
N ILE A 306 3.29 -20.97 18.33
CA ILE A 306 3.23 -22.37 18.75
C ILE A 306 2.81 -22.37 20.21
N ASN A 307 1.62 -22.90 20.52
CA ASN A 307 1.05 -22.87 21.88
C ASN A 307 1.36 -24.12 22.68
N SER A 308 1.55 -25.26 22.03
CA SER A 308 1.77 -26.56 22.67
C SER A 308 2.48 -27.51 21.71
N ILE A 309 3.21 -28.47 22.27
CA ILE A 309 3.77 -29.60 21.55
C ILE A 309 3.21 -30.87 22.21
N GLN A 310 2.65 -31.77 21.41
CA GLN A 310 2.14 -33.04 21.88
C GLN A 310 3.07 -34.16 21.42
N ALA A 311 3.62 -34.91 22.37
CA ALA A 311 4.32 -36.15 22.07
C ALA A 311 3.29 -37.25 21.75
N ASN A 312 3.55 -38.03 20.69
CA ASN A 312 2.67 -39.12 20.23
C ASN A 312 1.21 -38.69 20.04
N PRO A 313 0.94 -37.69 19.16
CA PRO A 313 -0.40 -37.19 18.96
C PRO A 313 -1.30 -38.24 18.31
N VAL A 314 -2.60 -38.21 18.65
CA VAL A 314 -3.62 -38.87 17.84
C VAL A 314 -3.84 -38.08 16.56
N TRP A 315 -3.91 -38.77 15.42
CA TRP A 315 -4.23 -38.13 14.15
C TRP A 315 -5.74 -38.17 13.90
N ASN A 316 -6.39 -37.02 14.06
CA ASN A 316 -7.77 -36.85 13.64
C ASN A 316 -7.80 -36.70 12.12
N ILE A 317 -8.25 -37.73 11.42
CA ILE A 317 -8.29 -37.77 9.95
C ILE A 317 -9.26 -36.68 9.45
N PRO A 318 -8.79 -35.71 8.64
CA PRO A 318 -9.66 -34.69 8.07
C PRO A 318 -10.75 -35.31 7.20
N VAL A 319 -11.97 -34.75 7.26
CA VAL A 319 -13.14 -35.22 6.48
C VAL A 319 -12.81 -35.40 5.00
N SER A 320 -12.03 -34.47 4.41
CA SER A 320 -11.63 -34.56 3.01
C SER A 320 -10.83 -35.82 2.70
N ILE A 321 -9.89 -36.21 3.56
CA ILE A 321 -9.06 -37.42 3.40
C ILE A 321 -9.91 -38.67 3.68
N ALA A 322 -10.77 -38.61 4.71
CA ALA A 322 -11.70 -39.68 5.01
C ALA A 322 -12.57 -40.04 3.80
N GLN A 323 -13.11 -39.02 3.11
CA GLN A 323 -13.94 -39.19 1.91
C GLN A 323 -13.15 -39.54 0.65
N SER A 324 -12.00 -38.93 0.42
CA SER A 324 -11.27 -39.08 -0.84
C SER A 324 -10.32 -40.27 -0.89
N GLU A 325 -9.92 -40.81 0.25
CA GLU A 325 -8.89 -41.86 0.35
C GLU A 325 -9.38 -43.03 1.20
N ILE A 326 -9.67 -42.78 2.48
CA ILE A 326 -10.00 -43.85 3.46
C ILE A 326 -11.24 -44.62 3.03
N TYR A 327 -12.30 -43.92 2.59
CA TYR A 327 -13.52 -44.54 2.08
C TYR A 327 -13.25 -45.55 0.95
N TRP A 328 -12.37 -45.22 0.00
CA TRP A 328 -12.05 -46.11 -1.11
C TRP A 328 -11.21 -47.31 -0.67
N MET A 329 -10.32 -47.13 0.31
CA MET A 329 -9.53 -48.23 0.88
C MET A 329 -10.42 -49.19 1.67
N ALA A 330 -11.31 -48.68 2.53
CA ALA A 330 -12.26 -49.49 3.30
C ALA A 330 -13.26 -50.24 2.39
N ARG A 331 -13.67 -49.63 1.26
CA ARG A 331 -14.50 -50.33 0.26
C ARG A 331 -13.78 -51.50 -0.42
N LYS A 332 -12.46 -51.42 -0.54
CA LYS A 332 -11.64 -52.45 -1.20
C LYS A 332 -11.28 -53.58 -0.24
N ASP A 333 -11.02 -53.25 1.02
CA ASP A 333 -10.73 -54.18 2.11
C ASP A 333 -11.61 -53.81 3.32
N PRO A 334 -12.64 -54.62 3.64
CA PRO A 334 -13.51 -54.38 4.79
C PRO A 334 -12.74 -54.22 6.10
N TYR A 335 -11.61 -54.91 6.28
CA TYR A 335 -10.81 -54.85 7.51
C TYR A 335 -9.76 -53.73 7.50
N TYR A 336 -9.79 -52.81 6.54
CA TYR A 336 -8.77 -51.77 6.39
C TYR A 336 -8.66 -50.86 7.63
N LEU A 337 -9.80 -50.50 8.23
CA LEU A 337 -9.83 -49.55 9.35
C LEU A 337 -9.23 -50.18 10.61
N SER A 338 -9.65 -51.40 10.94
CA SER A 338 -9.08 -52.16 12.06
C SER A 338 -7.59 -52.47 11.85
N ASN A 339 -7.19 -52.94 10.66
CA ASN A 339 -5.78 -53.22 10.33
C ASN A 339 -4.89 -51.97 10.35
N SER A 340 -5.45 -50.80 10.06
CA SER A 340 -4.73 -49.52 10.08
C SER A 340 -4.82 -48.79 11.43
N ASN A 341 -5.37 -49.42 12.47
CA ASN A 341 -5.61 -48.84 13.79
C ASN A 341 -6.45 -47.55 13.76
N ILE A 342 -7.39 -47.44 12.82
CA ILE A 342 -8.30 -46.30 12.67
C ILE A 342 -9.54 -46.54 13.53
N LYS A 343 -9.76 -45.65 14.49
CA LYS A 343 -10.97 -45.67 15.33
C LYS A 343 -12.06 -44.80 14.72
N VAL A 344 -13.29 -45.32 14.66
CA VAL A 344 -14.46 -44.60 14.15
C VAL A 344 -15.34 -44.13 15.29
N TYR A 345 -15.77 -42.88 15.24
CA TYR A 345 -16.69 -42.29 16.22
C TYR A 345 -17.95 -41.80 15.52
N TYR A 346 -19.12 -42.08 16.12
CA TYR A 346 -20.40 -41.54 15.69
C TYR A 346 -21.09 -40.87 16.88
N LYS A 347 -21.39 -39.57 16.76
CA LYS A 347 -21.95 -38.75 17.86
C LYS A 347 -21.14 -38.93 19.16
N ASP A 348 -19.82 -38.78 19.04
CA ASP A 348 -18.83 -38.91 20.12
C ASP A 348 -18.75 -40.31 20.77
N LYS A 349 -19.42 -41.32 20.22
CA LYS A 349 -19.33 -42.71 20.68
C LYS A 349 -18.41 -43.52 19.79
N LEU A 350 -17.45 -44.20 20.40
CA LEU A 350 -16.58 -45.15 19.71
C LEU A 350 -17.42 -46.31 19.17
N ILE A 351 -17.23 -46.63 17.89
CA ILE A 351 -17.79 -47.82 17.26
C ILE A 351 -16.84 -48.99 17.53
N GLY A 352 -17.38 -50.06 18.12
CA GLY A 352 -16.60 -51.24 18.49
C GLY A 352 -16.08 -52.04 17.30
N GLU A 353 -16.92 -52.19 16.26
CA GLU A 353 -16.59 -52.83 14.98
C GLU A 353 -16.73 -51.77 13.88
N PRO A 354 -15.62 -51.11 13.49
CA PRO A 354 -15.66 -50.00 12.53
C PRO A 354 -15.77 -50.43 11.06
N ASP A 355 -15.59 -51.73 10.79
CA ASP A 355 -15.46 -52.35 9.47
C ASP A 355 -16.82 -52.60 8.77
#